data_AF-A0A7K1TNM4-F1
#
_entry.id   AF-A0A7K1TNM4-F1
#
_cell.length_a   1.000
_cell.length_b   1.000
_cell.length_c   1.000
_cell.angle_alpha   90.00
_cell.angle_beta   90.00
_cell.angle_gamma   90.00
#
_symmetry.space_group_name_H-M   'P 1'
#
loop_
_entity.id
_entity.type
_entity.pdbx_description
1 polymer ?
#
loop_
_entity_poly.entity_id
_entity_poly.type
_entity_poly.pdbx_seq_one_letter_code
_entity_poly.pdbx_strand_id
1 'polypeptide(L)' 'MTEQPEQNEVPIVEVVRGNPTDEELAALVAIVSEAYTSEVAAAVADETRVSAWMSTRRPMRTPLRRDIPWGRFSG' A
#
# COMPACT_ATOMS: atom_id res chain seq x y z
N MET A 1 2.20 13.84 -11.69
CA MET A 1 2.63 12.87 -10.66
C MET A 1 3.38 13.69 -9.63
N THR A 2 2.67 14.23 -8.65
CA THR A 2 3.24 15.14 -7.66
C THR A 2 3.60 14.27 -6.46
N GLU A 3 4.89 14.00 -6.26
CA GLU A 3 5.38 13.46 -4.99
C GLU A 3 5.01 14.47 -3.90
N GLN A 4 4.05 14.11 -3.05
CA GLN A 4 3.83 14.83 -1.81
C GLN A 4 5.04 14.54 -0.92
N PRO A 5 5.70 15.57 -0.36
CA PRO A 5 6.78 15.32 0.58
C PRO A 5 6.22 14.46 1.71
N GLU A 6 6.89 13.35 2.02
CA GLU A 6 6.56 12.57 3.21
C GLU A 6 6.63 13.50 4.42
N GLN A 7 5.47 13.94 4.91
CA GLN A 7 5.44 14.66 6.17
C GLN A 7 5.87 13.66 7.21
N ASN A 8 7.12 13.79 7.66
CA ASN A 8 7.66 13.07 8.79
C ASN A 8 6.92 13.58 10.02
N GLU A 9 5.72 13.03 10.24
CA GLU A 9 4.84 13.38 11.35
C GLU A 9 5.53 12.90 12.63
N VAL A 10 6.16 13.83 13.33
CA VAL A 10 6.82 13.54 14.60
C VAL A 10 5.72 13.07 15.57
N PRO A 11 5.84 11.87 16.16
CA PRO A 11 4.80 11.34 17.04
C PRO A 11 4.62 12.24 18.26
N ILE A 12 3.37 12.64 18.51
CA ILE A 12 2.98 13.49 19.65
C ILE A 12 2.52 12.60 20.80
N VAL A 13 3.09 12.82 21.99
CA VAL A 13 2.70 12.14 23.24
C VAL A 13 2.09 13.16 24.19
N GLU A 14 0.86 12.89 24.65
CA GLU A 14 0.13 13.74 25.60
C GLU A 14 -0.27 12.94 26.86
N VAL A 15 -0.02 13.52 28.04
CA VAL A 15 -0.44 12.92 29.32
C VAL A 15 -1.84 13.43 29.67
N VAL A 16 -2.85 12.57 29.48
CA VAL A 16 -4.25 12.91 29.77
C VAL A 16 -4.58 12.80 31.27
N ARG A 17 -3.83 11.98 32.02
CA ARG A 17 -4.04 11.75 33.46
C ARG A 17 -2.75 11.33 34.16
N GLY A 18 -2.61 11.72 35.42
CA GLY A 18 -1.45 11.39 36.26
C GLY A 18 -0.33 12.42 36.14
N ASN A 19 0.81 12.13 36.77
CA ASN A 19 2.02 12.95 36.67
C ASN A 19 3.23 12.00 36.61
N PRO A 20 3.51 11.43 35.42
CA PRO A 20 4.65 10.53 35.25
C PRO A 20 5.94 11.27 35.51
N THR A 21 6.96 10.54 35.95
CA THR A 21 8.31 11.10 36.06
C THR A 21 8.95 11.22 34.68
N ASP A 22 10.00 12.04 34.58
CA ASP A 22 10.79 12.18 33.35
C ASP A 22 11.38 10.83 32.91
N GLU A 23 11.78 9.99 33.87
CA GLU A 23 12.34 8.66 33.63
C GLU A 23 11.30 7.69 33.04
N GLU A 24 10.07 7.72 33.57
CA GLU A 24 8.96 6.89 33.06
C GLU A 24 8.57 7.32 31.64
N LEU A 25 8.52 8.62 31.37
CA LEU A 25 8.20 9.14 30.05
C LEU A 25 9.31 8.78 29.04
N ALA A 26 10.58 8.89 29.43
CA ALA A 26 11.71 8.49 28.61
C ALA A 26 11.68 6.99 28.30
N ALA A 27 11.39 6.14 29.30
CA ALA A 27 11.27 4.69 29.11
C ALA A 27 10.15 4.35 28.11
N LEU A 28 9.00 5.01 28.22
CA LEU A 28 7.88 4.80 27.30
C LEU A 28 8.22 5.22 25.86
N VAL A 29 8.81 6.40 25.68
CA VAL A 29 9.21 6.89 24.35
C VAL A 29 10.24 5.95 23.72
N ALA A 30 11.21 5.45 24.50
CA ALA A 30 12.22 4.51 24.00
C ALA A 30 11.59 3.22 23.47
N ILE A 31 10.67 2.62 24.24
CA ILE A 31 9.98 1.37 23.87
C ILE A 31 9.13 1.57 22.61
N VAL A 32 8.34 2.65 22.55
CA VAL A 32 7.48 2.95 21.39
C VAL A 32 8.30 3.23 20.15
N SER A 33 9.43 3.95 20.29
CA SER A 33 10.33 4.25 19.17
C SER A 33 11.01 3.00 18.63
N GLU A 34 11.45 2.08 19.51
CA GLU A 34 12.01 0.79 19.11
C GLU A 34 10.97 -0.05 18.36
N ALA A 35 9.76 -0.19 18.91
CA ALA A 35 8.67 -0.92 18.28
C ALA A 35 8.32 -0.32 16.90
N TYR A 36 8.19 1.01 16.79
CA TYR A 36 7.94 1.68 15.53
C TYR A 36 9.05 1.42 14.50
N THR A 37 10.31 1.51 14.92
CA THR A 37 11.46 1.25 14.04
C THR A 37 11.48 -0.21 13.55
N SER A 38 11.16 -1.15 14.43
CA SER A 38 11.03 -2.58 14.10
C SER A 38 9.91 -2.81 13.07
N GLU A 39 8.73 -2.22 13.29
CA GLU A 39 7.60 -2.32 12.37
C GLU A 39 7.92 -1.70 11.01
N VAL A 40 8.53 -0.52 10.97
CA VAL A 40 8.96 0.13 9.72
C VAL A 40 9.99 -0.71 8.99
N ALA A 41 10.93 -1.34 9.70
CA ALA A 41 11.91 -2.23 9.10
C ALA A 41 11.26 -3.53 8.56
N ALA A 42 10.21 -4.01 9.22
CA ALA A 42 9.45 -5.19 8.80
C ALA A 42 8.40 -4.87 7.72
N ALA A 43 8.03 -3.60 7.54
CA ALA A 43 7.08 -3.13 6.53
C ALA A 43 7.69 -3.23 5.12
N VAL A 44 7.78 -4.46 4.62
CA VAL A 44 8.04 -4.76 3.22
C VAL A 44 6.69 -4.90 2.55
N ALA A 45 6.38 -4.03 1.57
CA ALA A 45 5.22 -4.26 0.73
C ALA A 45 5.39 -5.62 0.04
N ASP A 46 4.40 -6.51 0.20
CA ASP A 46 4.40 -7.76 -0.57
C ASP A 46 4.51 -7.41 -2.05
N GLU A 47 5.56 -7.93 -2.70
CA GLU A 47 5.70 -7.77 -4.14
C GLU A 47 4.43 -8.29 -4.79
N THR A 48 3.77 -7.44 -5.59
CA THR A 48 2.57 -7.86 -6.32
C THR A 48 2.99 -8.93 -7.33
N ARG A 49 2.86 -10.20 -6.94
CA ARG A 49 3.18 -11.33 -7.82
C ARG A 49 2.11 -11.45 -8.88
N VAL A 50 2.39 -10.89 -10.05
CA VAL A 50 1.62 -11.18 -11.27
C VAL A 50 1.73 -12.66 -11.58
N SER A 51 0.59 -13.32 -11.73
CA SER A 51 0.58 -14.73 -12.13
C SER A 51 1.18 -14.89 -13.52
N ALA A 52 1.78 -16.06 -13.79
CA ALA A 52 2.29 -16.38 -15.13
C ALA A 52 1.20 -16.21 -16.22
N TRP A 53 -0.06 -16.52 -15.88
CA TRP A 53 -1.22 -16.28 -16.74
C TRP A 53 -1.48 -14.79 -16.99
N MET A 54 -1.42 -13.95 -15.95
CA MET A 54 -1.65 -12.51 -16.08
C MET A 54 -0.56 -11.83 -16.92
N SER A 55 0.70 -12.28 -16.78
CA SER A 55 1.83 -11.81 -17.58
C SER A 55 1.73 -12.22 -19.06
N THR A 56 1.20 -13.42 -19.33
CA THR A 56 1.12 -13.96 -20.71
C THR A 56 -0.21 -13.69 -21.40
N ARG A 57 -1.23 -13.23 -20.68
CA ARG A 57 -2.56 -12.95 -21.22
C ARG A 57 -2.46 -11.92 -22.34
N ARG A 58 -2.86 -12.32 -23.55
CA ARG A 58 -3.07 -11.39 -24.66
C ARG A 58 -4.32 -10.54 -24.38
N PRO A 59 -4.34 -9.26 -24.78
CA PRO A 59 -5.55 -8.45 -24.69
C PRO A 59 -6.70 -9.19 -25.38
N MET A 60 -7.87 -9.17 -24.76
CA MET A 60 -9.08 -9.74 -25.37
C MET A 60 -9.24 -9.12 -26.76
N ARG A 61 -9.37 -9.98 -27.77
CA ARG A 61 -9.59 -9.55 -29.15
C ARG A 61 -10.83 -8.65 -29.18
N THR A 62 -10.80 -7.63 -30.03
CA THR A 62 -11.98 -6.79 -30.30
C THR A 62 -13.18 -7.71 -30.58
N PRO A 63 -14.32 -7.51 -29.89
CA PRO A 63 -15.51 -8.30 -30.14
C PRO A 63 -15.89 -8.21 -31.62
N LEU A 64 -16.38 -9.33 -32.17
CA LEU A 64 -16.77 -9.40 -33.58
C LEU A 64 -17.85 -8.35 -33.86
N ARG A 65 -17.57 -7.47 -34.82
CA ARG A 65 -18.52 -6.47 -35.32
C ARG A 65 -19.71 -7.19 -35.98
N ARG A 66 -20.82 -7.28 -35.25
CA ARG A 66 -22.08 -7.89 -35.73
C ARG A 66 -22.80 -7.03 -36.77
N ASP A 67 -22.41 -5.76 -36.87
CA ASP A 67 -22.88 -4.80 -37.86
C ASP A 67 -22.24 -5.00 -39.24
N ILE A 68 -21.25 -5.90 -39.38
CA ILE A 68 -20.62 -6.24 -40.65
C ILE A 68 -20.96 -7.71 -40.99
N PRO A 69 -21.60 -7.99 -42.13
CA PRO A 69 -21.91 -9.36 -42.53
C PRO A 69 -20.62 -10.13 -42.86
N TRP A 70 -20.55 -11.39 -42.42
CA TRP A 70 -19.39 -12.25 -42.69
C TRP A 70 -19.61 -13.02 -44.01
N GLY A 71 -19.12 -12.43 -45.11
CA GLY A 71 -19.29 -13.02 -46.43
C GLY A 71 -20.77 -13.23 -46.75
N ARG A 72 -21.18 -14.48 -46.99
CA ARG A 72 -22.58 -14.84 -47.33
C ARG A 72 -23.43 -15.25 -46.13
N PHE A 73 -22.87 -15.21 -44.91
CA PHE A 73 -23.57 -15.60 -43.69
C PHE A 73 -24.00 -14.34 -42.93
N SER A 74 -25.31 -14.13 -42.83
CA SER A 74 -25.93 -13.00 -42.13
C SER A 74 -27.10 -13.49 -41.29
N GLY A 75 -26.84 -14.34 -40.29
CA GLY A 75 -27.88 -14.82 -39.38
C GLY A 75 -28.81 -15.84 -39.99
#